data_AF-Q2ULF0-F1
#
_entry.id   AF-Q2ULF0-F1
#
_cell.length_a   1.000
_cell.length_b   1.000
_cell.length_c   1.000
_cell.angle_alpha   90.00
_cell.angle_beta   90.00
_cell.angle_gamma   90.00
#
_symmetry.space_group_name_H-M   'P 1'
#
loop_
_entity.id
_entity.type
_entity.pdbx_description
1 polymer ?
#
loop_
_entity_poly.entity_id
_entity_poly.type
_entity_poly.pdbx_seq_one_letter_code
_entity_poly.pdbx_strand_id
1 'polypeptide(L)'
;MDPRQSQVHLKPPPPQHVRPSASASSSPAPTPRAPVTIHPTTTVADTVILHGTHPISIGAGTIVHPRAKFYSYEGPIIIGENCIISEKSTIGAAPTQPPSFLRESRTSDGLPHSRPSIGAYR
;
A
#
# COMPACT_ATOMS: atom_id res chain seq x y z
N MET A 1 31.85 -29.80 62.95
CA MET A 1 30.73 -29.16 63.67
C MET A 1 30.21 -28.09 62.73
N ASP A 2 29.33 -28.50 61.84
CA ASP A 2 28.91 -27.75 60.65
C ASP A 2 27.45 -27.33 60.85
N PRO A 3 27.13 -26.04 60.96
CA PRO A 3 25.74 -25.62 61.05
C PRO A 3 25.17 -25.42 59.64
N ARG A 4 24.59 -26.48 59.06
CA ARG A 4 23.56 -26.36 58.03
C ARG A 4 22.20 -26.24 58.72
N GLN A 5 21.66 -25.02 58.83
CA GLN A 5 20.25 -24.80 59.17
C GLN A 5 19.55 -24.00 58.05
N SER A 6 18.87 -24.76 57.22
CA SER A 6 17.49 -24.63 56.74
C SER A 6 16.83 -23.25 56.58
N GLN A 7 16.29 -23.08 55.37
CA GLN A 7 15.43 -22.03 54.80
C GLN A 7 14.25 -21.56 55.68
N VAL A 8 13.85 -20.29 55.51
CA VAL A 8 12.43 -19.92 55.47
C VAL A 8 12.17 -18.98 54.28
N HIS A 9 11.24 -19.42 53.45
CA HIS A 9 10.85 -18.92 52.15
C HIS A 9 9.77 -17.83 52.30
N LEU A 10 10.05 -16.59 51.90
CA LEU A 10 9.01 -15.59 51.65
C LEU A 10 8.88 -15.42 50.14
N LYS A 11 7.78 -15.96 49.59
CA LYS A 11 7.45 -15.92 48.17
C LYS A 11 6.96 -14.51 47.80
N PRO A 12 7.57 -13.81 46.83
CA PRO A 12 7.05 -12.54 46.33
C PRO A 12 5.72 -12.70 45.55
N PRO A 13 4.92 -11.62 45.42
CA PRO A 13 3.58 -11.58 44.82
C PRO A 13 3.49 -12.00 43.32
N PRO A 14 2.27 -12.23 42.77
CA PRO A 14 2.00 -12.93 41.52
C PRO A 14 2.52 -12.29 40.22
N PRO A 15 2.56 -13.04 39.10
CA PRO A 15 3.07 -12.57 37.82
C PRO A 15 2.13 -11.53 37.20
N GLN A 16 2.62 -10.30 37.04
CA GLN A 16 2.03 -9.36 36.11
C GLN A 16 2.43 -9.80 34.69
N HIS A 17 1.43 -10.21 33.91
CA HIS A 17 1.57 -10.48 32.49
C HIS A 17 1.83 -9.14 31.77
N VAL A 18 3.09 -8.71 31.77
CA VAL A 18 3.54 -7.59 30.94
C VAL A 18 3.53 -8.09 29.51
N ARG A 19 2.49 -7.67 28.79
CA ARG A 19 2.37 -7.59 27.34
C ARG A 19 3.77 -7.56 26.68
N PRO A 20 4.13 -8.49 25.77
CA PRO A 20 5.34 -8.30 24.99
C PRO A 20 5.11 -7.09 24.08
N SER A 21 5.53 -5.91 24.53
CA SER A 21 5.96 -4.86 23.62
C SER A 21 7.08 -5.49 22.82
N ALA A 22 6.78 -5.79 21.56
CA ALA A 22 7.74 -6.28 20.59
C ALA A 22 9.02 -5.45 20.74
N SER A 23 10.07 -6.11 21.23
CA SER A 23 11.40 -5.55 21.32
C SER A 23 11.86 -5.39 19.89
N ALA A 24 11.61 -4.22 19.30
CA ALA A 24 12.16 -3.86 18.01
C ALA A 24 13.67 -3.81 18.19
N SER A 25 14.34 -4.89 17.80
CA SER A 25 15.78 -5.00 17.73
C SER A 25 16.31 -3.89 16.83
N SER A 26 17.00 -2.93 17.45
CA SER A 26 17.78 -1.90 16.77
C SER A 26 19.01 -2.53 16.13
N SER A 27 18.84 -3.08 14.93
CA SER A 27 19.93 -3.48 14.03
C SER A 27 20.17 -2.37 13.00
N PRO A 28 21.41 -1.88 12.81
CA PRO A 28 21.71 -0.87 11.80
C PRO A 28 21.90 -1.58 10.45
N ALA A 29 20.85 -1.62 9.62
CA ALA A 29 20.90 -2.27 8.31
C ALA A 29 19.74 -1.83 7.39
N PRO A 30 19.86 -2.12 6.09
CA PRO A 30 20.22 -1.20 5.01
C PRO A 30 19.09 -0.21 4.69
N THR A 31 19.40 0.83 3.91
CA THR A 31 18.46 1.82 3.32
C THR A 31 17.01 1.30 3.24
N PRO A 32 16.02 1.92 3.92
CA PRO A 32 14.67 1.38 4.01
C PRO A 32 14.06 1.29 2.62
N ARG A 33 14.16 0.12 1.99
CA ARG A 33 13.28 -0.22 0.87
C ARG A 33 11.89 -0.20 1.48
N ALA A 34 11.04 0.68 0.98
CA ALA A 34 9.66 0.84 1.43
C ALA A 34 9.07 -0.53 1.79
N PRO A 35 8.64 -0.76 3.04
CA PRO A 35 7.99 -2.01 3.41
C PRO A 35 6.76 -2.19 2.52
N VAL A 36 6.78 -3.21 1.67
CA VAL A 36 5.61 -3.59 0.89
C VAL A 36 4.93 -4.72 1.64
N THR A 37 3.73 -4.44 2.18
CA THR A 37 2.90 -5.44 2.84
C THR A 37 1.83 -5.91 1.86
N ILE A 38 1.86 -7.19 1.51
CA ILE A 38 0.90 -7.78 0.56
C ILE A 38 0.21 -8.93 1.27
N HIS A 39 -1.12 -8.91 1.28
CA HIS A 39 -1.90 -10.01 1.81
C HIS A 39 -1.75 -11.28 0.93
N PRO A 40 -1.62 -12.49 1.48
CA PRO A 40 -1.36 -13.71 0.69
C PRO A 40 -2.50 -14.11 -0.25
N THR A 41 -3.73 -13.66 -0.01
CA THR A 41 -4.87 -13.91 -0.92
C THR A 41 -4.93 -12.96 -2.11
N THR A 42 -4.01 -11.99 -2.18
CA THR A 42 -3.94 -11.00 -3.24
C THR A 42 -3.24 -11.57 -4.46
N THR A 43 -3.84 -11.36 -5.64
CA THR A 43 -3.25 -11.77 -6.92
C THR A 43 -2.49 -10.60 -7.52
N VAL A 44 -1.16 -10.67 -7.52
CA VAL A 44 -0.29 -9.64 -8.11
C VAL A 44 0.36 -10.20 -9.36
N ALA A 45 0.23 -9.51 -10.49
CA ALA A 45 0.92 -9.88 -11.71
C ALA A 45 2.44 -9.64 -11.59
N ASP A 46 3.24 -10.50 -12.22
CA ASP A 46 4.70 -10.47 -12.17
C ASP A 46 5.32 -9.18 -12.75
N THR A 47 4.66 -8.59 -13.76
CA THR A 47 5.15 -7.38 -14.45
C THR A 47 4.73 -6.06 -13.78
N VAL A 48 4.28 -6.11 -12.53
CA VAL A 48 3.91 -4.94 -11.74
C VAL A 48 5.15 -4.20 -11.26
N ILE A 49 5.10 -2.88 -11.33
CA ILE A 49 6.20 -2.02 -10.92
C ILE A 49 5.82 -1.32 -9.62
N LEU A 50 6.55 -1.62 -8.54
CA LEU A 50 6.42 -0.98 -7.23
C LEU A 50 7.66 -0.12 -6.96
N HIS A 51 7.51 1.19 -7.00
CA HIS A 51 8.56 2.15 -6.68
C HIS A 51 8.12 3.06 -5.55
N GLY A 52 9.05 3.42 -4.67
CA GLY A 52 8.83 4.44 -3.66
C GLY A 52 9.68 4.25 -2.43
N THR A 53 9.65 5.28 -1.59
CA THR A 53 10.33 5.33 -0.28
C THR A 53 9.32 5.13 0.85
N HIS A 54 8.03 5.34 0.59
CA HIS A 54 6.96 5.20 1.56
C HIS A 54 6.32 3.81 1.51
N PRO A 55 5.80 3.30 2.65
CA PRO A 55 5.22 1.96 2.72
C PRO A 55 4.03 1.80 1.78
N ILE A 56 3.90 0.60 1.20
CA ILE A 56 2.80 0.22 0.33
C ILE A 56 2.08 -0.96 0.98
N SER A 57 0.78 -0.83 1.21
CA SER A 57 -0.06 -1.87 1.81
C SER A 57 -1.14 -2.32 0.84
N ILE A 58 -1.24 -3.63 0.62
CA ILE A 58 -2.24 -4.22 -0.29
C ILE A 58 -3.14 -5.18 0.50
N GLY A 59 -4.43 -4.83 0.58
CA GLY A 59 -5.46 -5.62 1.24
C GLY A 59 -5.80 -6.94 0.52
N ALA A 60 -6.50 -7.81 1.24
CA ALA A 60 -6.90 -9.15 0.82
C ALA A 60 -7.78 -9.15 -0.44
N GLY A 61 -7.62 -10.15 -1.30
CA GLY A 61 -8.48 -10.34 -2.48
C GLY A 61 -8.35 -9.26 -3.55
N THR A 62 -7.30 -8.43 -3.49
CA THR A 62 -7.00 -7.44 -4.52
C THR A 62 -6.37 -8.11 -5.74
N ILE A 63 -6.74 -7.64 -6.94
CA ILE A 63 -6.24 -8.15 -8.23
C ILE A 63 -5.47 -7.03 -8.92
N VAL A 64 -4.16 -7.22 -9.07
CA VAL A 64 -3.30 -6.27 -9.78
C VAL A 64 -2.95 -6.83 -11.14
N HIS A 65 -3.44 -6.17 -12.20
CA HIS A 65 -3.15 -6.55 -13.58
C HIS A 65 -1.69 -6.25 -13.96
N PRO A 66 -1.16 -6.94 -14.99
CA PRO A 66 0.18 -6.67 -15.51
C PRO A 66 0.36 -5.20 -15.92
N ARG A 67 1.60 -4.71 -15.91
CA ARG A 67 1.97 -3.33 -16.30
C ARG A 67 1.42 -2.22 -15.40
N ALA A 68 0.79 -2.54 -14.26
CA ALA A 68 0.41 -1.55 -13.27
C ALA A 68 1.67 -0.95 -12.62
N LYS A 69 1.63 0.36 -12.31
CA LYS A 69 2.73 1.10 -11.70
C LYS A 69 2.27 1.76 -10.41
N PHE A 70 3.04 1.60 -9.35
CA PHE A 70 2.78 2.21 -8.04
C PHE A 70 3.99 3.07 -7.66
N TYR A 71 3.73 4.34 -7.37
CA TYR A 71 4.73 5.37 -7.08
C TYR A 71 4.48 5.97 -5.69
N SER A 72 5.09 5.37 -4.67
CA SER A 72 5.01 5.74 -3.26
C SER A 72 6.07 6.81 -2.90
N TYR A 73 6.14 7.87 -3.72
CA TYR A 73 7.08 9.00 -3.52
C TYR A 73 6.48 10.15 -2.71
N GLU A 74 5.18 10.39 -2.86
CA GLU A 74 4.48 11.51 -2.20
C GLU A 74 3.96 11.13 -0.81
N GLY A 75 3.59 9.86 -0.61
CA GLY A 75 3.10 9.38 0.66
C GLY A 75 2.85 7.88 0.67
N PRO A 76 2.42 7.32 1.81
CA PRO A 76 2.09 5.91 1.94
C PRO A 76 0.89 5.53 1.07
N ILE A 77 0.98 4.40 0.38
CA ILE A 77 -0.11 3.88 -0.48
C ILE A 77 -0.81 2.75 0.25
N ILE A 78 -2.14 2.87 0.40
CA ILE A 78 -2.98 1.85 1.03
C ILE A 78 -4.04 1.44 0.03
N ILE A 79 -3.96 0.20 -0.45
CA ILE A 79 -4.99 -0.43 -1.27
C ILE A 79 -5.86 -1.26 -0.33
N GLY A 80 -7.17 -1.01 -0.38
CA GLY A 80 -8.14 -1.77 0.39
C GLY A 80 -8.25 -3.24 -0.04
N GLU A 81 -9.24 -3.90 0.53
CA GLU A 81 -9.60 -5.28 0.20
C GLU A 81 -10.47 -5.30 -1.07
N ASN A 82 -10.44 -6.41 -1.81
CA ASN A 82 -11.28 -6.66 -2.98
C ASN A 82 -11.18 -5.59 -4.10
N CYS A 83 -10.03 -4.91 -4.21
CA CYS A 83 -9.83 -3.90 -5.25
C CYS A 83 -9.33 -4.54 -6.56
N ILE A 84 -9.76 -4.01 -7.70
CA ILE A 84 -9.28 -4.43 -9.03
C ILE A 84 -8.51 -3.28 -9.65
N ILE A 85 -7.21 -3.47 -9.85
CA ILE A 85 -6.34 -2.50 -10.50
C ILE A 85 -6.19 -2.90 -11.97
N SER A 86 -6.71 -2.05 -12.86
CA SER A 86 -6.67 -2.26 -14.31
C SER A 86 -5.25 -2.30 -14.87
N GLU A 87 -5.09 -2.97 -16.02
CA GLU A 87 -3.82 -2.97 -16.76
C GLU A 87 -3.38 -1.54 -17.07
N LYS A 88 -2.08 -1.24 -16.91
CA LYS A 88 -1.48 0.10 -17.10
C LYS A 88 -1.92 1.18 -16.10
N SER A 89 -2.74 0.86 -15.09
CA SER A 89 -3.05 1.82 -14.04
C SER A 89 -1.77 2.31 -13.37
N THR A 90 -1.70 3.62 -13.14
CA THR A 90 -0.59 4.29 -12.46
C THR A 90 -1.13 4.93 -11.20
N ILE A 91 -0.65 4.46 -10.05
CA ILE A 91 -1.05 4.91 -8.73
C ILE A 91 0.09 5.73 -8.14
N GLY A 92 -0.20 6.94 -7.66
CA GLY A 92 0.79 7.89 -7.18
C GLY A 92 1.25 8.88 -8.26
N ALA A 93 1.93 9.95 -7.85
CA ALA A 93 2.42 10.98 -8.75
C ALA A 93 3.59 10.44 -9.59
N ALA A 94 3.32 10.13 -10.86
CA ALA A 94 4.38 9.99 -11.84
C ALA A 94 5.09 11.36 -12.00
N PRO A 95 6.42 11.38 -12.19
CA PRO A 95 7.10 12.62 -12.54
C PRO A 95 6.44 13.21 -13.78
N THR A 96 5.91 14.41 -13.61
CA THR A 96 5.10 15.23 -14.52
C THR A 96 5.25 14.83 -16.00
N GLN A 97 4.40 13.93 -16.50
CA GLN A 97 4.05 13.98 -17.91
C GLN A 97 3.02 15.10 -18.08
N PRO A 98 3.16 15.96 -19.11
CA PRO A 98 2.21 17.03 -19.37
C PRO A 98 0.80 16.45 -19.50
N PRO A 99 -0.23 17.20 -19.08
CA PRO A 99 -1.61 16.73 -19.03
C PRO A 99 -2.14 16.39 -20.43
N SER A 100 -1.94 15.14 -20.87
CA SER A 100 -2.72 14.55 -21.96
C SER A 100 -4.04 14.02 -21.40
N PHE A 101 -4.82 14.91 -20.78
CA PHE A 101 -6.19 14.64 -20.39
C PHE A 101 -7.11 14.86 -21.59
N LEU A 102 -7.16 13.85 -22.47
CA LEU A 102 -8.39 13.45 -23.16
C LEU A 102 -8.28 11.99 -23.61
N ARG A 103 -8.06 11.08 -22.66
CA ARG A 103 -8.33 9.66 -22.89
C ARG A 103 -9.69 9.36 -22.25
N GLU A 104 -10.72 9.69 -23.03
CA GLU A 104 -12.14 9.39 -22.83
C GLU A 104 -12.37 8.08 -22.05
N SER A 105 -12.72 8.20 -20.77
CA SER A 105 -13.32 7.10 -20.02
C SER A 105 -14.73 6.93 -20.55
N ARG A 106 -14.95 5.87 -21.31
CA ARG A 106 -16.24 5.43 -21.83
C ARG A 106 -17.28 5.35 -20.71
N THR A 107 -18.04 6.42 -20.51
CA THR A 107 -19.41 6.34 -19.98
C THR A 107 -20.31 6.45 -21.20
N SER A 108 -20.89 5.31 -21.57
CA SER A 108 -21.96 5.21 -22.55
C SER A 108 -23.14 6.09 -22.15
N ASP A 109 -23.81 6.60 -23.18
CA ASP A 109 -25.16 7.20 -23.18
C ASP A 109 -25.30 8.68 -22.79
N GLY A 110 -25.30 9.54 -23.82
CA GLY A 110 -25.78 10.93 -23.73
C GLY A 110 -25.28 11.85 -24.86
N LEU A 111 -25.93 11.78 -26.03
CA LEU A 111 -25.81 12.67 -27.20
C LEU A 111 -25.20 14.08 -27.00
N PRO A 112 -24.17 14.47 -27.77
CA PRO A 112 -23.90 15.87 -28.06
C PRO A 112 -24.62 16.29 -29.35
N HIS A 113 -25.78 16.93 -29.24
CA HIS A 113 -26.37 17.67 -30.37
C HIS A 113 -25.56 18.96 -30.63
N SER A 114 -24.44 18.85 -31.35
CA SER A 114 -23.87 20.01 -32.05
C SER A 114 -24.46 20.07 -33.45
N ARG A 115 -25.32 21.06 -33.69
CA ARG A 115 -25.81 21.39 -35.05
C ARG A 115 -24.69 22.15 -35.79
N PRO A 116 -24.45 21.88 -37.08
CA PRO A 116 -23.42 22.58 -37.84
C PRO A 116 -23.85 24.00 -38.22
N SER A 117 -22.85 24.85 -38.40
CA SER A 117 -22.93 26.23 -38.86
C SER A 117 -23.59 26.37 -40.23
N ILE A 118 -24.53 27.30 -40.35
CA ILE A 118 -24.85 28.02 -41.58
C ILE A 118 -24.52 29.49 -41.24
N GLY A 119 -23.60 30.19 -41.88
CA GLY A 119 -23.41 30.32 -43.31
C GLY A 119 -23.98 31.68 -43.73
N ALA A 120 -23.09 32.58 -44.15
CA ALA A 120 -23.32 33.74 -45.01
C ALA A 120 -23.76 35.11 -44.40
N TYR A 121 -22.75 35.97 -44.26
CA TYR A 121 -22.67 37.38 -44.67
C TYR A 121 -23.96 38.04 -45.21
N ARG A 122 -24.37 39.16 -44.58
CA ARG A 122 -24.88 40.36 -45.26
C ARG A 122 -24.62 41.60 -44.41
#